data_AF-A0A0U0ZRH7-F1
#
_entry.id   AF-A0A0U0ZRH7-F1
#
_cell.length_a   1.000
_cell.length_b   1.000
_cell.length_c   1.000
_cell.angle_alpha   90.00
_cell.angle_beta   90.00
_cell.angle_gamma   90.00
#
_symmetry.space_group_name_H-M   'P 1'
#
loop_
_entity.id
_entity.type
_entity.pdbx_description
1 polymer ?
#
loop_
_entity_poly.entity_id
_entity_poly.type
_entity_poly.pdbx_seq_one_letter_code
_entity_poly.pdbx_strand_id
1 'polypeptide(L)'
;MSSIGVLGAAVDAFCAESIEDLTAGEALAVLARLEVVQRRLASRGLGLISAVTGKASPVELGGTSYAEVLSRRLHMGKGAARRRIADAEQLVPWRTITGEQLAPVLPNVAGALERGDIGEEHVRIIRQFLTGSR
;
A
#
# COMPACT_ATOMS: atom_id res chain seq x y z
N MET A 1 -10.97 11.82 -8.88
CA MET A 1 -9.51 11.58 -8.86
C MET A 1 -9.05 11.32 -10.29
N SER A 2 -8.56 12.34 -11.01
CA SER A 2 -8.12 12.18 -12.41
C SER A 2 -6.81 11.38 -12.54
N SER A 3 -5.95 11.43 -11.53
CA SER A 3 -4.63 10.78 -11.53
C SER A 3 -4.66 9.26 -11.65
N ILE A 4 -5.75 8.60 -11.21
CA ILE A 4 -5.87 7.13 -11.34
C ILE A 4 -6.01 6.69 -12.79
N GLY A 5 -6.66 7.50 -13.64
CA GLY A 5 -6.77 7.23 -15.08
C GLY A 5 -5.43 7.40 -15.80
N VAL A 6 -4.67 8.43 -15.42
CA VAL A 6 -3.29 8.64 -15.93
C VAL A 6 -2.38 7.48 -15.54
N LEU A 7 -2.49 6.99 -14.29
CA LEU A 7 -1.73 5.82 -13.85
C LEU A 7 -2.09 4.57 -14.66
N GLY A 8 -3.38 4.33 -14.91
CA GLY A 8 -3.83 3.21 -15.74
C GLY A 8 -3.20 3.25 -17.14
N ALA A 9 -3.30 4.39 -17.83
CA ALA A 9 -2.71 4.55 -19.15
C ALA A 9 -1.19 4.37 -19.17
N ALA A 10 -0.48 4.80 -18.12
CA ALA A 10 0.97 4.60 -18.01
C ALA A 10 1.35 3.12 -17.80
N VAL A 11 0.54 2.39 -17.03
CA VAL A 11 0.72 0.93 -16.86
C VAL A 11 0.45 0.21 -18.18
N ASP A 12 -0.62 0.57 -18.88
CA ASP A 12 -0.95 -0.02 -20.19
C ASP A 12 0.19 0.20 -21.21
N ALA A 13 0.75 1.42 -21.25
CA ALA A 13 1.90 1.75 -22.10
C ALA A 13 3.13 0.90 -21.74
N PHE A 14 3.49 0.80 -20.46
CA PHE A 14 4.62 0.00 -19.99
C PHE A 14 4.44 -1.49 -20.33
N CYS A 15 3.23 -2.04 -20.17
CA CYS A 15 2.94 -3.44 -20.49
C CYS A 15 2.97 -3.75 -22.00
N ALA A 16 2.88 -2.73 -22.86
CA ALA A 16 2.94 -2.88 -24.31
C ALA A 16 4.38 -2.84 -24.87
N GLU A 17 5.37 -2.46 -24.06
CA GLU A 17 6.79 -2.44 -24.46
C GLU A 17 7.34 -3.88 -24.60
N SER A 18 8.14 -4.12 -25.64
CA SER A 18 8.84 -5.41 -25.79
C SER A 18 10.03 -5.48 -24.84
N ILE A 19 10.28 -6.67 -24.30
CA ILE A 19 11.45 -6.97 -23.45
C ILE A 19 12.48 -7.86 -24.17
N GLU A 20 12.23 -8.23 -25.43
CA GLU A 20 13.03 -9.23 -26.16
C GLU A 20 14.48 -8.78 -26.39
N ASP A 21 14.69 -7.49 -26.63
CA ASP A 21 16.01 -6.92 -26.92
C ASP A 21 16.78 -6.47 -25.67
N LEU A 22 16.20 -6.64 -24.46
CA LEU A 22 16.87 -6.25 -23.22
C LEU A 22 17.99 -7.25 -22.89
N THR A 23 19.17 -6.71 -22.61
CA THR A 23 20.20 -7.46 -21.90
C THR A 23 19.74 -7.76 -20.46
N ALA A 24 20.36 -8.76 -19.83
CA ALA A 24 20.07 -9.08 -18.43
C ALA A 24 20.29 -7.88 -17.47
N GLY A 25 21.27 -7.03 -17.77
CA GLY A 25 21.54 -5.82 -16.98
C GLY A 25 20.46 -4.75 -17.13
N GLU A 26 19.95 -4.55 -18.35
CA GLU A 26 18.85 -3.62 -18.61
C GLU A 26 17.55 -4.13 -17.99
N ALA A 27 17.25 -5.42 -18.13
CA ALA A 27 16.09 -6.05 -17.48
C ALA A 27 16.14 -5.89 -15.95
N LEU A 28 17.30 -6.09 -15.33
CA LEU A 28 17.49 -5.89 -13.90
C LEU A 28 17.28 -4.41 -13.49
N ALA A 29 17.80 -3.46 -14.28
CA ALA A 29 17.61 -2.04 -14.02
C ALA A 29 16.13 -1.62 -14.13
N VAL A 30 15.40 -2.17 -15.09
CA VAL A 30 13.95 -1.97 -15.24
C VAL A 30 13.21 -2.56 -14.03
N LEU A 31 13.53 -3.80 -13.62
CA LEU A 31 12.94 -4.44 -12.45
C LEU A 31 13.16 -3.63 -11.17
N ALA A 32 14.37 -3.10 -10.95
CA ALA A 32 14.66 -2.27 -9.79
C ALA A 32 13.80 -1.00 -9.74
N ARG A 33 13.59 -0.36 -10.89
CA ARG A 33 12.72 0.83 -11.01
C ARG A 33 11.25 0.48 -10.81
N LEU A 34 10.80 -0.63 -11.39
CA LEU A 34 9.42 -1.12 -11.24
C LEU A 34 9.11 -1.43 -9.78
N GLU A 35 10.04 -2.04 -9.06
CA GLU A 35 9.90 -2.35 -7.63
C GLU A 35 9.69 -1.08 -6.78
N VAL A 36 10.46 -0.01 -7.03
CA VAL A 36 10.25 1.29 -6.36
C VAL A 36 8.86 1.85 -6.66
N VAL A 37 8.40 1.80 -7.92
CA VAL A 37 7.05 2.24 -8.30
C VAL A 37 5.98 1.44 -7.55
N GLN A 38 6.11 0.12 -7.53
CA GLN A 38 5.16 -0.77 -6.83
C GLN A 38 5.07 -0.44 -5.34
N ARG A 39 6.19 -0.22 -4.66
CA ARG A 39 6.21 0.16 -3.24
C ARG A 39 5.53 1.49 -2.97
N ARG A 40 5.77 2.49 -3.82
CA ARG A 40 5.12 3.81 -3.71
C ARG A 40 3.61 3.72 -3.92
N LEU A 41 3.17 2.90 -4.89
CA LEU A 41 1.75 2.64 -5.12
C LEU A 41 1.11 1.88 -3.95
N ALA A 42 1.80 0.89 -3.39
CA ALA A 42 1.36 0.17 -2.20
C ALA A 42 1.21 1.11 -1.00
N SER A 43 2.20 1.98 -0.76
CA SER A 43 2.16 3.05 0.25
C SER A 43 0.91 3.93 0.09
N ARG A 44 0.66 4.41 -1.12
CA ARG A 44 -0.54 5.21 -1.43
C ARG A 44 -1.83 4.44 -1.19
N GLY A 45 -1.84 3.14 -1.47
CA GLY A 45 -2.95 2.22 -1.20
C GLY A 45 -3.32 2.13 0.28
N LEU A 46 -2.35 2.17 1.20
CA LEU A 46 -2.64 2.18 2.64
C LEU A 46 -3.46 3.41 3.05
N GLY A 47 -3.16 4.57 2.47
CA GLY A 47 -3.95 5.79 2.68
C GLY A 47 -5.40 5.66 2.19
N LEU A 48 -5.63 4.94 1.09
CA LEU A 48 -6.98 4.65 0.61
C LEU A 48 -7.72 3.66 1.54
N ILE A 49 -7.02 2.66 2.08
CA ILE A 49 -7.58 1.74 3.06
C ILE A 49 -8.01 2.51 4.32
N SER A 50 -7.14 3.35 4.88
CA SER A 50 -7.47 4.22 6.01
C SER A 50 -8.68 5.12 5.72
N ALA A 51 -8.77 5.67 4.51
CA ALA A 51 -9.92 6.47 4.10
C ALA A 51 -11.22 5.64 4.02
N VAL A 52 -11.17 4.38 3.57
CA VAL A 52 -12.33 3.48 3.53
C VAL A 52 -12.78 3.13 4.95
N THR A 53 -11.86 2.67 5.80
CA THR A 53 -12.17 2.23 7.17
C THR A 53 -12.58 3.37 8.10
N GLY A 54 -12.21 4.61 7.78
CA GLY A 54 -12.62 5.81 8.52
C GLY A 54 -13.91 6.49 8.03
N LYS A 55 -14.45 6.12 6.86
CA LYS A 55 -15.61 6.80 6.25
C LYS A 55 -16.90 5.99 6.20
N ALA A 56 -16.81 4.67 6.28
CA ALA A 56 -17.98 3.79 6.23
C ALA A 56 -17.70 2.54 7.04
N SER A 57 -18.70 2.06 7.76
CA SER A 57 -18.67 0.76 8.41
C SER A 57 -18.58 -0.38 7.38
N PRO A 58 -18.11 -1.59 7.77
CA PRO A 58 -18.10 -2.74 6.87
C PRO A 58 -19.49 -3.09 6.32
N VAL A 59 -20.54 -2.87 7.12
CA VAL A 59 -21.93 -3.20 6.77
C VAL A 59 -22.45 -2.30 5.65
N GLU A 60 -22.17 -0.99 5.71
CA GLU A 60 -22.48 -0.04 4.63
C GLU A 60 -21.76 -0.40 3.32
N LEU A 61 -20.62 -1.09 3.43
CA LEU A 61 -19.84 -1.59 2.30
C LEU A 61 -20.20 -3.03 1.89
N GLY A 62 -21.27 -3.61 2.44
CA GLY A 62 -21.77 -4.93 2.06
C GLY A 62 -20.96 -6.11 2.60
N GLY A 63 -20.30 -5.96 3.75
CA GLY A 63 -19.55 -7.03 4.40
C GLY A 63 -19.67 -7.06 5.92
N THR A 64 -19.24 -8.17 6.50
CA THR A 64 -19.27 -8.36 7.98
C THR A 64 -18.01 -7.82 8.67
N SER A 65 -16.95 -7.54 7.91
CA SER A 65 -15.68 -6.98 8.40
C SER A 65 -14.92 -6.28 7.27
N TYR A 66 -14.06 -5.31 7.59
CA TYR A 66 -13.23 -4.63 6.57
C TYR A 66 -12.33 -5.61 5.80
N ALA A 67 -11.77 -6.61 6.50
CA ALA A 67 -10.96 -7.63 5.85
C ALA A 67 -11.75 -8.43 4.80
N GLU A 68 -13.03 -8.70 5.07
CA GLU A 68 -13.93 -9.35 4.10
C GLU A 68 -14.28 -8.43 2.93
N VAL A 69 -14.62 -7.17 3.21
CA VAL A 69 -14.92 -6.16 2.18
C VAL A 69 -13.74 -6.01 1.21
N LEU A 70 -12.53 -5.77 1.74
CA LEU A 70 -11.32 -5.60 0.94
C LEU A 70 -10.94 -6.90 0.20
N SER A 71 -11.03 -8.05 0.87
CA SER A 71 -10.73 -9.35 0.28
C SER A 71 -11.60 -9.61 -0.97
N ARG A 72 -12.91 -9.38 -0.87
CA ARG A 72 -13.85 -9.54 -1.99
C ARG A 72 -13.60 -8.49 -3.08
N ARG A 73 -13.49 -7.21 -2.70
CA ARG A 73 -13.42 -6.11 -3.66
C ARG A 73 -12.10 -6.02 -4.42
N LEU A 74 -11.00 -6.43 -3.79
CA LEU A 74 -9.64 -6.36 -4.33
C LEU A 74 -9.09 -7.72 -4.77
N HIS A 75 -9.91 -8.78 -4.72
CA HIS A 75 -9.52 -10.15 -5.08
C HIS A 75 -8.24 -10.63 -4.38
N MET A 76 -8.18 -10.41 -3.05
CA MET A 76 -7.03 -10.79 -2.24
C MET A 76 -7.44 -11.66 -1.05
N GLY A 77 -6.52 -12.44 -0.50
CA GLY A 77 -6.80 -13.24 0.70
C GLY A 77 -7.12 -12.37 1.93
N LYS A 78 -8.02 -12.84 2.81
CA LYS A 78 -8.38 -12.14 4.06
C LYS A 78 -7.16 -11.82 4.95
N GLY A 79 -6.15 -12.70 4.98
CA GLY A 79 -4.91 -12.46 5.72
C GLY A 79 -4.13 -11.25 5.18
N ALA A 80 -4.04 -11.11 3.85
CA ALA A 80 -3.39 -9.97 3.22
C ALA A 80 -4.19 -8.68 3.44
N ALA A 81 -5.54 -8.75 3.39
CA ALA A 81 -6.39 -7.61 3.73
C ALA A 81 -6.17 -7.14 5.17
N ARG A 82 -6.16 -8.04 6.16
CA ARG A 82 -5.88 -7.71 7.56
C ARG A 82 -4.51 -7.05 7.74
N ARG A 83 -3.47 -7.57 7.07
CA ARG A 83 -2.13 -6.98 7.13
C ARG A 83 -2.14 -5.53 6.64
N ARG A 84 -2.74 -5.26 5.47
CA ARG A 84 -2.83 -3.89 4.94
C ARG A 84 -3.65 -2.95 5.82
N ILE A 85 -4.70 -3.44 6.49
CA ILE A 85 -5.44 -2.63 7.49
C ILE A 85 -4.52 -2.28 8.65
N ALA A 86 -3.82 -3.27 9.22
CA ALA A 86 -2.90 -3.05 10.33
C ALA A 86 -1.68 -2.19 9.96
N ASP A 87 -1.20 -2.27 8.71
CA ASP A 87 -0.15 -1.39 8.21
C ASP A 87 -0.67 0.04 8.06
N ALA A 88 -1.90 0.21 7.55
CA ALA A 88 -2.52 1.52 7.43
C ALA A 88 -2.70 2.20 8.81
N GLU A 89 -3.09 1.44 9.84
CA GLU A 89 -3.21 1.94 11.22
C GLU A 89 -1.88 2.47 11.80
N GLN A 90 -0.74 1.93 11.37
CA GLN A 90 0.58 2.33 11.89
C GLN A 90 1.33 3.34 11.01
N LEU A 91 1.08 3.33 9.71
CA LEU A 91 1.87 4.06 8.71
C LEU A 91 1.14 5.24 8.09
N VAL A 92 -0.17 5.37 8.28
CA VAL A 92 -0.95 6.48 7.72
C VAL A 92 -1.24 7.50 8.82
N PRO A 93 -1.14 8.82 8.53
CA PRO A 93 -1.60 9.85 9.45
C PRO A 93 -3.07 9.67 9.81
N TRP A 94 -3.40 9.95 11.06
CA TRP A 94 -4.73 9.78 11.64
C TRP A 94 -5.21 11.10 12.25
N ARG A 95 -6.52 11.23 12.43
CA ARG A 95 -7.11 12.45 13.00
C ARG A 95 -7.68 12.15 14.38
N THR A 96 -7.43 13.05 15.33
CA THR A 96 -8.09 13.02 16.63
C THR A 96 -9.58 13.35 16.50
N ILE A 97 -10.35 13.10 17.57
CA ILE A 97 -11.75 13.53 17.67
C ILE A 97 -11.89 15.06 17.53
N THR A 98 -10.85 15.81 17.92
CA THR A 98 -10.79 17.28 17.76
C THR A 98 -10.35 17.73 16.36
N GLY A 99 -10.02 16.79 15.46
CA GLY A 99 -9.66 17.05 14.07
C GLY A 99 -8.17 17.32 13.82
N GLU A 100 -7.32 17.28 14.85
CA GLU A 100 -5.88 17.43 14.74
C GLU A 100 -5.28 16.23 13.99
N GLN A 101 -4.37 16.50 13.05
CA GLN A 101 -3.67 15.45 12.32
C GLN A 101 -2.44 15.00 13.12
N LEU A 102 -2.46 13.76 13.54
CA LEU A 102 -1.33 13.12 14.21
C LEU A 102 -0.44 12.41 13.18
N ALA A 103 0.86 12.47 13.45
CA ALA A 103 1.85 11.72 12.68
C ALA A 103 1.58 10.20 12.76
N PRO A 104 2.03 9.42 11.76
CA PRO A 104 2.01 7.97 11.84
C PRO A 104 2.73 7.46 13.09
N VAL A 105 2.33 6.29 13.59
CA VAL A 105 3.00 5.63 14.73
C VAL A 105 4.49 5.37 14.43
N LEU A 106 4.79 5.04 13.17
CA LEU A 106 6.15 4.79 12.70
C LEU A 106 6.52 5.79 11.58
N PRO A 107 6.80 7.08 11.91
CA PRO A 107 6.91 8.14 10.91
C PRO A 107 8.09 7.93 9.95
N ASN A 108 9.22 7.42 10.44
CA ASN A 108 10.38 7.11 9.60
C ASN A 108 10.12 5.95 8.63
N VAL A 109 9.37 4.94 9.09
CA VAL A 109 8.98 3.78 8.28
C VAL A 109 7.97 4.21 7.21
N ALA A 110 6.99 5.04 7.59
CA ALA A 110 6.03 5.61 6.66
C ALA A 110 6.72 6.42 5.55
N GLY A 111 7.67 7.30 5.92
CA GLY A 111 8.42 8.10 4.94
C GLY A 111 9.30 7.25 4.03
N ALA A 112 9.95 6.20 4.54
CA ALA A 112 10.73 5.28 3.71
C ALA A 112 9.86 4.48 2.73
N LEU A 113 8.68 4.03 3.17
CA LEU A 113 7.72 3.33 2.31
C LEU A 113 7.13 4.27 1.24
N GLU A 114 6.81 5.52 1.59
CA GLU A 114 6.33 6.55 0.65
C GLU A 114 7.33 6.87 -0.47
N ARG A 115 8.64 6.85 -0.15
CA ARG A 115 9.70 7.01 -1.16
C ARG A 115 9.96 5.75 -1.98
N GLY A 116 9.53 4.58 -1.49
CA GLY A 116 9.78 3.27 -2.11
C GLY A 116 11.12 2.65 -1.70
N ASP A 117 11.80 3.21 -0.70
CA ASP A 117 13.08 2.72 -0.18
C ASP A 117 12.90 1.32 0.47
N ILE A 118 11.73 1.10 1.08
CA ILE A 118 11.35 -0.16 1.72
C ILE A 118 10.00 -0.66 1.19
N GLY A 119 9.72 -1.95 1.37
CA GLY A 119 8.49 -2.61 0.94
C GLY A 119 7.74 -3.25 2.11
N GLU A 120 6.62 -3.91 1.82
CA GLU A 120 5.73 -4.52 2.83
C GLU A 120 6.47 -5.48 3.78
N GLU A 121 7.44 -6.24 3.27
CA GLU A 121 8.21 -7.19 4.08
C GLU A 121 9.14 -6.51 5.08
N HIS A 122 9.82 -5.43 4.66
CA HIS A 122 10.64 -4.62 5.57
C HIS A 122 9.79 -3.99 6.67
N VAL A 123 8.61 -3.45 6.32
CA VAL A 123 7.63 -2.94 7.28
C VAL A 123 7.28 -4.02 8.29
N ARG A 124 6.94 -5.23 7.83
CA ARG A 124 6.59 -6.36 8.69
C ARG A 124 7.69 -6.68 9.69
N ILE A 125 8.94 -6.79 9.22
CA ILE A 125 10.10 -7.10 10.08
C ILE A 125 10.31 -5.99 11.12
N ILE A 126 10.24 -4.72 10.71
CA ILE A 126 10.39 -3.57 11.63
C ILE A 126 9.29 -3.57 12.69
N ARG A 127 8.04 -3.81 12.29
CA ARG A 127 6.91 -3.91 13.22
C ARG A 127 7.11 -5.04 14.22
N GLN A 128 7.48 -6.23 13.73
CA GLN A 128 7.73 -7.40 14.56
C GLN A 128 8.81 -7.13 15.62
N PHE A 129 9.90 -6.48 15.19
CA PHE A 129 10.99 -6.07 16.07
C PHE A 129 10.52 -5.09 17.17
N LEU A 130 9.69 -4.10 16.81
CA LEU A 130 9.23 -3.07 17.73
C LEU A 130 8.11 -3.54 18.68
N THR A 131 7.25 -4.47 18.28
CA THR A 131 6.13 -4.97 19.11
C THR A 131 6.47 -6.21 19.93
N GLY A 132 7.66 -6.80 19.76
CA GLY A 132 8.09 -8.00 20.48
C GLY A 132 7.28 -9.26 20.18
N SER A 133 6.43 -9.22 19.15
CA SER A 133 5.56 -10.32 18.76
C SER A 133 6.35 -11.28 17.85
N ARG A 134 6.94 -12.35 18.41
CA ARG A 134 7.58 -13.39 17.59
C ARG A 134 6.58 -14.10 16.71
#